data_AF-A0A7S1ZTZ2-F1
#
_entry.id   AF-A0A7S1ZTZ2-F1
#
_cell.length_a   1.000
_cell.length_b   1.000
_cell.length_c   1.000
_cell.angle_alpha   90.00
_cell.angle_beta   90.00
_cell.angle_gamma   90.00
#
_symmetry.space_group_name_H-M   'P 1'
#
loop_
_entity.id
_entity.type
_entity.pdbx_description
1 polymer ?
#
loop_
_entity_poly.entity_id
_entity_poly.type
_entity_poly.pdbx_seq_one_letter_code
_entity_poly.pdbx_strand_id
1 'polypeptide(L)'
;VENVDATALFCGEDNRFGTHLEVYPRPDGTIYICGIGGSDYISKDQLKAGAFREVCDAKEARVAAASDSFREMSKSYKKDGELDRVQACMRPCPPDAMPYMGEVPGYEGAYVNAGHNCWGIAWAPACGLSMSELVLGGESTSVNLNPFDPARFTPSASRGGRARKR
;
A
#
# COMPACT_ATOMS: atom_id res chain seq x y z
N VAL A 1 -28.99 -1.64 -18.23
CA VAL A 1 -27.61 -1.64 -17.69
C VAL A 1 -26.98 -2.92 -18.21
N GLU A 2 -26.05 -2.80 -19.15
CA GLU A 2 -25.28 -3.98 -19.59
C GLU A 2 -24.59 -4.60 -18.38
N ASN A 3 -24.42 -5.92 -18.41
CA ASN A 3 -23.75 -6.64 -17.34
C ASN A 3 -22.26 -6.27 -17.37
N VAL A 4 -21.86 -5.25 -16.61
CA VAL A 4 -20.46 -4.84 -16.51
C VAL A 4 -19.73 -5.94 -15.78
N ASP A 5 -18.89 -6.66 -16.52
CA ASP A 5 -18.03 -7.70 -15.97
C ASP A 5 -17.08 -7.11 -14.92
N ALA A 6 -16.89 -7.82 -13.80
CA ALA A 6 -16.10 -7.35 -12.66
C ALA A 6 -14.58 -7.46 -12.88
N THR A 7 -14.15 -7.50 -14.15
CA THR A 7 -12.76 -7.65 -14.54
C THR A 7 -12.01 -6.33 -14.34
N ALA A 8 -10.94 -6.39 -13.56
CA ALA A 8 -9.99 -5.30 -13.43
C ALA A 8 -8.91 -5.37 -14.53
N LEU A 9 -8.48 -4.21 -15.02
CA LEU A 9 -7.36 -4.09 -15.96
C LEU A 9 -6.14 -3.56 -15.24
N PHE A 10 -5.01 -4.26 -15.38
CA PHE A 10 -3.70 -3.82 -14.90
C PHE A 10 -2.84 -3.48 -16.11
N CYS A 11 -2.58 -2.18 -16.29
CA CYS A 11 -1.87 -1.68 -17.45
C CYS A 11 -0.38 -1.47 -17.13
N GLY A 12 0.46 -1.72 -18.13
CA GLY A 12 1.84 -1.23 -18.10
C GLY A 12 1.90 0.30 -18.11
N GLU A 13 3.10 0.84 -17.99
CA GLU A 13 3.29 2.29 -18.04
C GLU A 13 2.98 2.86 -19.43
N ASP A 14 2.13 3.88 -19.45
CA ASP A 14 1.82 4.70 -20.61
C ASP A 14 2.82 5.87 -20.68
N ASN A 15 3.87 5.67 -21.48
CA ASN A 15 4.96 6.65 -21.65
C ASN A 15 4.50 8.01 -22.17
N ARG A 16 3.31 8.13 -22.78
CA ARG A 16 2.76 9.40 -23.26
C ARG A 16 2.43 10.34 -22.10
N PHE A 17 2.03 9.77 -20.96
CA PHE A 17 1.56 10.49 -19.78
C PHE A 17 2.38 10.16 -18.52
N GLY A 18 3.34 9.23 -18.63
CA GLY A 18 4.21 8.78 -17.54
C GLY A 18 3.41 8.24 -16.36
N THR A 19 2.38 7.42 -16.63
CA THR A 19 1.50 6.81 -15.63
C THR A 19 1.22 5.36 -15.98
N HIS A 20 1.08 4.49 -14.99
CA HIS A 20 0.36 3.23 -15.19
C HIS A 20 -1.05 3.39 -14.66
N LEU A 21 -1.96 2.47 -15.03
CA LEU A 21 -3.34 2.49 -14.57
C LEU A 21 -3.76 1.11 -14.12
N GLU A 22 -4.48 1.09 -13.01
CA GLU A 22 -5.29 -0.03 -12.58
C GLU A 22 -6.74 0.42 -12.68
N VAL A 23 -7.55 -0.25 -13.51
CA VAL A 23 -8.91 0.18 -13.86
C VAL A 23 -9.91 -0.86 -13.35
N TYR A 24 -10.89 -0.40 -12.59
CA TYR A 24 -11.91 -1.23 -11.95
C TYR A 24 -13.31 -0.72 -12.36
N PRO A 25 -13.90 -1.28 -13.42
CA PRO A 25 -15.29 -1.02 -13.77
C PRO A 25 -16.23 -1.52 -12.66
N ARG A 26 -17.31 -0.77 -12.40
CA ARG A 26 -18.34 -1.15 -11.43
C ARG A 26 -19.72 -1.32 -12.09
N PRO A 27 -20.60 -2.18 -11.54
CA PRO A 27 -21.94 -2.40 -12.10
C PRO A 27 -22.84 -1.16 -12.15
N ASP A 28 -22.53 -0.13 -11.36
CA ASP A 28 -23.24 1.16 -11.36
C ASP A 28 -22.83 2.10 -12.51
N GLY A 29 -21.92 1.65 -13.38
CA GLY A 29 -21.41 2.41 -14.53
C GLY A 29 -20.23 3.33 -14.19
N THR A 30 -19.83 3.43 -12.92
CA THR A 30 -18.63 4.17 -12.53
C THR A 30 -17.37 3.34 -12.73
N ILE A 31 -16.23 4.01 -12.80
CA ILE A 31 -14.92 3.38 -13.00
C ILE A 31 -13.97 3.95 -11.94
N TYR A 32 -13.37 3.07 -11.15
CA TYR A 32 -12.31 3.44 -10.22
C TYR A 32 -10.96 3.25 -10.90
N ILE A 33 -10.09 4.25 -10.80
CA ILE A 33 -8.76 4.24 -11.40
C ILE A 33 -7.72 4.51 -10.31
N CYS A 34 -6.72 3.63 -10.19
CA CYS A 34 -5.55 3.82 -9.34
C CYS A 34 -4.27 3.38 -10.06
N GLY A 35 -3.19 3.12 -9.31
CA GLY A 35 -1.87 2.88 -9.91
C GLY A 35 -1.25 4.12 -10.58
N ILE A 36 -1.72 5.32 -10.25
CA ILE A 36 -1.39 6.52 -11.04
C ILE A 36 0.09 6.92 -10.92
N GLY A 37 0.93 6.31 -10.08
CA GLY A 37 2.35 6.68 -9.94
C GLY A 37 2.60 8.13 -9.50
N GLY A 38 3.89 8.54 -9.44
CA GLY A 38 4.27 9.92 -9.06
C GLY A 38 4.01 10.29 -7.60
N SER A 39 3.95 9.30 -6.70
CA SER A 39 3.82 9.52 -5.25
C SER A 39 5.01 10.29 -4.69
N ASP A 40 4.76 11.20 -3.76
CA ASP A 40 5.83 11.81 -2.96
C ASP A 40 6.32 10.81 -1.92
N TYR A 41 7.64 10.79 -1.74
CA TYR A 41 8.27 10.03 -0.66
C TYR A 41 8.57 10.96 0.50
N ILE A 42 8.01 10.63 1.66
CA ILE A 42 8.27 11.34 2.91
C ILE A 42 9.26 10.49 3.70
N SER A 43 10.41 11.09 4.01
CA SER A 43 11.46 10.41 4.78
C SER A 43 11.06 10.22 6.25
N LYS A 44 11.77 9.33 6.94
CA LYS A 44 11.61 9.13 8.38
C LYS A 44 11.76 10.43 9.17
N ASP A 45 12.74 11.26 8.81
CA ASP A 45 13.03 12.49 9.55
C ASP A 45 11.97 13.56 9.29
N GLN A 46 11.45 13.63 8.06
CA GLN A 46 10.30 14.48 7.74
C GLN A 46 9.04 14.04 8.51
N LEU A 47 8.75 12.73 8.57
CA LEU A 47 7.63 12.21 9.36
C LEU A 47 7.77 12.58 10.85
N LYS A 48 8.97 12.42 11.43
CA LYS A 48 9.26 12.83 12.82
C LYS A 48 9.10 14.32 13.04
N ALA A 49 9.39 15.13 12.03
CA ALA A 49 9.20 16.58 12.06
C ALA A 49 7.74 17.02 11.81
N GLY A 50 6.78 16.08 11.75
CA GLY A 50 5.36 16.38 11.62
C GLY A 50 4.83 16.40 10.19
N ALA A 51 5.52 15.79 9.22
CA ALA A 51 5.04 15.69 7.84
C ALA A 51 3.85 14.72 7.64
N PHE A 52 3.33 14.11 8.71
CA PHE A 52 2.10 13.32 8.63
C PHE A 52 0.90 14.21 8.29
N ARG A 53 0.02 13.70 7.42
CA ARG A 53 -1.16 14.39 6.92
C ARG A 53 -2.37 13.48 7.03
N GLU A 54 -3.38 13.93 7.75
CA GLU A 54 -4.69 13.26 7.78
C GLU A 54 -5.45 13.47 6.47
N VAL A 55 -5.29 14.64 5.87
CA VAL A 55 -5.88 15.01 4.58
C VAL A 55 -4.77 15.17 3.54
N CYS A 56 -4.87 14.45 2.44
CA CYS A 56 -3.94 14.51 1.33
C CYS A 56 -4.65 14.99 0.07
N ASP A 57 -4.19 16.11 -0.48
CA ASP A 57 -4.70 16.61 -1.75
C ASP A 57 -4.19 15.75 -2.90
N ALA A 58 -5.08 15.44 -3.84
CA ALA A 58 -4.68 14.79 -5.08
C ALA A 58 -3.89 15.77 -5.94
N LYS A 59 -2.77 15.31 -6.51
CA LYS A 59 -1.97 16.13 -7.42
C LYS A 59 -2.71 16.27 -8.75
N GLU A 60 -3.09 17.49 -9.11
CA GLU A 60 -3.81 17.79 -10.37
C GLU A 60 -3.11 17.20 -11.60
N ALA A 61 -1.78 17.32 -11.69
CA ALA A 61 -1.01 16.76 -12.80
C ALA A 61 -1.11 15.22 -12.91
N ARG A 62 -1.25 14.51 -11.79
CA ARG A 62 -1.43 13.06 -11.78
C ARG A 62 -2.86 12.67 -12.15
N VAL A 63 -3.84 13.43 -11.67
CA VAL A 63 -5.25 13.26 -12.07
C VAL A 63 -5.42 13.47 -13.58
N ALA A 64 -4.78 14.51 -14.14
CA ALA A 64 -4.77 14.78 -15.57
C ALA A 64 -4.12 13.64 -16.36
N ALA A 65 -2.91 13.20 -15.96
CA ALA A 65 -2.22 12.08 -16.61
C ALA A 65 -3.06 10.79 -16.65
N ALA A 66 -3.72 10.43 -15.53
CA ALA A 66 -4.60 9.27 -15.47
C ALA A 66 -5.83 9.44 -16.37
N SER A 67 -6.44 10.62 -16.34
CA SER A 67 -7.62 10.93 -17.16
C SER A 67 -7.30 10.87 -18.65
N ASP A 68 -6.18 11.46 -19.07
CA ASP A 68 -5.77 11.51 -20.48
C ASP A 68 -5.36 10.12 -20.99
N SER A 69 -4.63 9.35 -20.18
CA SER A 69 -4.29 7.96 -20.52
C SER A 69 -5.56 7.11 -20.68
N PHE A 70 -6.51 7.22 -19.75
CA PHE A 70 -7.75 6.45 -19.82
C PHE A 70 -8.68 6.91 -20.97
N ARG A 71 -8.71 8.22 -21.30
CA ARG A 71 -9.42 8.74 -22.49
C ARG A 71 -8.93 8.10 -23.78
N GLU A 72 -7.63 7.82 -23.89
CA GLU A 72 -7.08 7.14 -25.06
C GLU A 72 -7.38 5.63 -25.09
N MET A 73 -7.64 5.02 -23.93
CA MET A 73 -8.01 3.61 -23.83
C MET A 73 -9.51 3.34 -24.07
N SER A 74 -10.38 4.30 -23.72
CA SER A 74 -11.83 4.09 -23.71
C SER A 74 -12.58 5.14 -24.53
N LYS A 75 -13.18 4.70 -25.65
CA LYS A 75 -14.01 5.56 -26.51
C LYS A 75 -15.24 6.10 -25.79
N SER A 76 -15.86 5.31 -24.91
CA SER A 76 -17.02 5.74 -24.12
C SER A 76 -16.63 6.82 -23.12
N TYR A 77 -15.54 6.62 -22.38
CA TYR A 77 -15.03 7.63 -21.45
C TYR A 77 -14.58 8.90 -22.18
N LYS A 78 -13.94 8.77 -23.36
CA LYS A 78 -13.54 9.93 -24.16
C LYS A 78 -14.72 10.81 -24.56
N LYS A 79 -15.89 10.21 -24.81
CA LYS A 79 -17.09 10.90 -25.26
C LYS A 79 -17.93 11.45 -24.11
N ASP A 80 -18.24 10.59 -23.13
CA ASP A 80 -19.26 10.85 -22.11
C ASP A 80 -18.71 10.73 -20.67
N GLY A 81 -17.39 10.53 -20.51
CA GLY A 81 -16.75 10.32 -19.22
C GLY A 81 -16.51 11.61 -18.44
N GLU A 82 -16.88 11.58 -17.16
CA GLU A 82 -16.74 12.71 -16.23
C GLU A 82 -16.00 12.27 -14.96
N LEU A 83 -15.22 13.19 -14.39
CA LEU A 83 -14.52 12.97 -13.15
C LEU A 83 -15.46 13.24 -11.97
N ASP A 84 -15.92 12.18 -11.33
CA ASP A 84 -16.80 12.28 -10.16
C ASP A 84 -16.02 12.66 -8.87
N ARG A 85 -14.93 11.94 -8.60
CA ARG A 85 -14.17 12.10 -7.34
C ARG A 85 -12.68 11.87 -7.50
N VAL A 86 -11.89 12.66 -6.77
CA VAL A 86 -10.44 12.49 -6.61
C VAL A 86 -10.07 12.34 -5.15
N GLN A 87 -9.13 11.44 -4.85
CA GLN A 87 -8.63 11.22 -3.50
C GLN A 87 -7.15 10.85 -3.55
N ALA A 88 -6.44 11.22 -2.49
CA ALA A 88 -5.10 10.74 -2.20
C ALA A 88 -4.99 10.39 -0.72
N CYS A 89 -3.98 9.60 -0.37
CA CYS A 89 -3.69 9.24 1.01
C CYS A 89 -2.18 9.02 1.20
N MET A 90 -1.74 9.09 2.46
CA MET A 90 -0.43 8.59 2.83
C MET A 90 -0.45 7.08 2.87
N ARG A 91 0.56 6.46 2.26
CA ARG A 91 0.70 5.00 2.23
C ARG A 91 2.00 4.59 2.91
N PRO A 92 1.96 3.67 3.91
CA PRO A 92 3.16 3.22 4.57
C PRO A 92 3.96 2.34 3.61
N CYS A 93 5.15 2.80 3.22
CA CYS A 93 6.08 2.09 2.35
C CYS A 93 7.46 2.00 3.01
N PRO A 94 7.87 0.79 3.42
CA PRO A 94 9.24 0.50 3.85
C PRO A 94 10.25 0.78 2.72
N PRO A 95 11.53 1.05 3.04
CA PRO A 95 12.54 1.37 2.02
C PRO A 95 12.75 0.28 0.96
N ASP A 96 12.52 -0.97 1.31
CA ASP A 96 12.59 -2.15 0.41
C ASP A 96 11.23 -2.55 -0.17
N ALA A 97 10.18 -1.77 0.10
CA ALA A 97 8.79 -2.05 -0.26
C ALA A 97 8.21 -3.36 0.32
N MET A 98 8.89 -4.02 1.27
CA MET A 98 8.42 -5.23 1.95
C MET A 98 7.86 -4.89 3.34
N PRO A 99 6.78 -5.54 3.80
CA PRO A 99 6.14 -5.21 5.08
C PRO A 99 7.03 -5.54 6.29
N TYR A 100 6.83 -4.84 7.39
CA TYR A 100 7.37 -5.18 8.70
C TYR A 100 6.43 -6.14 9.40
N MET A 101 6.87 -7.39 9.58
CA MET A 101 6.12 -8.46 10.24
C MET A 101 7.02 -9.22 11.19
N GLY A 102 6.73 -9.16 12.48
CA GLY A 102 7.48 -9.90 13.48
C GLY A 102 7.56 -9.22 14.84
N GLU A 103 8.45 -9.73 15.69
CA GLU A 103 8.78 -9.14 16.98
C GLU A 103 9.49 -7.80 16.81
N VAL A 104 9.20 -6.85 17.70
CA VAL A 104 9.89 -5.56 17.74
C VAL A 104 11.23 -5.74 18.48
N PRO A 105 12.38 -5.52 17.83
CA PRO A 105 13.69 -5.74 18.45
C PRO A 105 13.87 -4.95 19.75
N GLY A 106 14.26 -5.64 20.82
CA GLY A 106 14.50 -5.05 22.14
C GLY A 106 13.26 -4.91 23.04
N TYR A 107 12.09 -5.37 22.60
CA TYR A 107 10.86 -5.32 23.38
C TYR A 107 10.20 -6.70 23.45
N GLU A 108 10.01 -7.22 24.67
CA GLU A 108 9.33 -8.49 24.90
C GLU A 108 7.81 -8.33 24.72
N GLY A 109 7.19 -9.22 23.94
CA GLY A 109 5.74 -9.24 23.70
C GLY A 109 5.21 -8.12 22.80
N ALA A 110 6.09 -7.37 22.14
CA ALA A 110 5.70 -6.35 21.16
C ALA A 110 5.91 -6.88 19.74
N TYR A 111 4.88 -6.75 18.90
CA TYR A 111 4.88 -7.21 17.51
C TYR A 111 4.45 -6.09 16.57
N VAL A 112 4.92 -6.11 15.34
CA VAL A 112 4.50 -5.19 14.28
C VAL A 112 4.04 -5.98 13.06
N ASN A 113 3.00 -5.47 12.41
CA ASN A 113 2.45 -5.96 11.16
C ASN A 113 2.02 -4.74 10.32
N ALA A 114 2.96 -4.10 9.63
CA ALA A 114 2.75 -2.80 9.00
C ALA A 114 3.57 -2.62 7.72
N GLY A 115 3.31 -1.55 6.96
CA GLY A 115 4.13 -1.23 5.78
C GLY A 115 3.82 -2.06 4.53
N HIS A 116 2.61 -2.60 4.41
CA HIS A 116 2.20 -3.45 3.28
C HIS A 116 1.96 -2.70 1.95
N ASN A 117 2.30 -1.41 1.87
CA ASN A 117 2.12 -0.60 0.66
C ASN A 117 0.67 -0.71 0.11
N CYS A 118 0.48 -0.83 -1.20
CA CYS A 118 -0.83 -1.03 -1.83
C CYS A 118 -1.36 -2.47 -1.69
N TRP A 119 -0.52 -3.42 -1.29
CA TRP A 119 -0.85 -4.84 -1.25
C TRP A 119 -1.49 -5.30 0.06
N GLY A 120 -1.56 -4.42 1.07
CA GLY A 120 -2.04 -4.77 2.40
C GLY A 120 -3.43 -5.39 2.44
N ILE A 121 -4.36 -4.92 1.61
CA ILE A 121 -5.72 -5.48 1.56
C ILE A 121 -5.73 -6.92 1.01
N ALA A 122 -4.88 -7.21 0.03
CA ALA A 122 -4.77 -8.53 -0.57
C ALA A 122 -4.04 -9.52 0.35
N TRP A 123 -3.01 -9.05 1.07
CA TRP A 123 -2.18 -9.89 1.94
C TRP A 123 -2.74 -10.04 3.36
N ALA A 124 -3.71 -9.21 3.76
CA ALA A 124 -4.26 -9.19 5.11
C ALA A 124 -4.62 -10.57 5.70
N PRO A 125 -5.29 -11.49 4.98
CA PRO A 125 -5.62 -12.80 5.54
C PRO A 125 -4.38 -13.64 5.88
N ALA A 126 -3.41 -13.73 4.96
CA ALA A 126 -2.18 -14.49 5.17
C ALA A 126 -1.32 -13.85 6.26
N CYS A 127 -1.17 -12.52 6.24
CA CYS A 127 -0.42 -11.79 7.25
C CYS A 127 -1.03 -11.94 8.65
N GLY A 128 -2.37 -11.84 8.75
CA GLY A 128 -3.07 -12.02 10.02
C GLY A 128 -2.87 -13.43 10.60
N LEU A 129 -3.01 -14.46 9.77
CA LEU A 129 -2.77 -15.85 10.17
C LEU A 129 -1.32 -16.05 10.66
N SER A 130 -0.32 -15.65 9.87
CA SER A 130 1.09 -15.80 10.24
C SER A 130 1.47 -15.02 11.49
N MET A 131 0.93 -13.82 11.68
CA MET A 131 1.15 -13.07 12.92
C MET A 131 0.47 -13.75 14.11
N SER A 132 -0.70 -14.38 13.94
CA SER A 132 -1.35 -15.11 15.03
C SER A 132 -0.58 -16.36 15.45
N GLU A 133 -0.02 -17.11 14.49
CA GLU A 133 0.87 -18.26 14.75
C GLU A 133 2.11 -17.80 15.52
N LEU A 134 2.76 -16.72 15.06
CA LEU A 134 3.93 -16.15 15.74
C LEU A 134 3.60 -15.74 17.19
N VAL A 135 2.49 -15.02 17.40
CA VAL A 135 2.13 -14.48 18.72
C VAL A 135 1.71 -15.58 19.70
N LEU A 136 1.00 -16.62 19.24
CA LEU A 136 0.47 -17.69 20.10
C LEU A 136 1.43 -18.87 20.24
N GLY A 137 2.18 -19.19 19.19
CA GLY A 137 3.03 -20.37 19.07
C GLY A 137 4.53 -20.07 19.05
N GLY A 138 4.94 -18.81 18.94
CA GLY A 138 6.34 -18.40 18.89
C GLY A 138 7.00 -18.48 17.50
N GLU A 139 6.31 -19.03 16.50
CA GLU A 139 6.77 -19.07 15.11
C GLU A 139 5.59 -19.11 14.14
N SER A 140 5.80 -18.61 12.91
CA SER A 140 4.81 -18.71 11.83
C SER A 140 5.07 -19.96 10.99
N THR A 141 4.05 -20.79 10.84
CA THR A 141 4.09 -22.02 10.04
C THR A 141 3.52 -21.84 8.63
N SER A 142 2.62 -20.87 8.46
CA SER A 142 1.96 -20.59 7.19
C SER A 142 2.84 -19.82 6.20
N VAL A 143 3.65 -18.88 6.71
CA VAL A 143 4.55 -18.05 5.90
C VAL A 143 5.89 -17.88 6.60
N ASN A 144 6.99 -18.00 5.86
CA ASN A 144 8.31 -17.64 6.37
C ASN A 144 8.41 -16.12 6.54
N LEU A 145 8.45 -15.65 7.80
CA LEU A 145 8.50 -14.22 8.14
C LEU A 145 9.90 -13.61 8.10
N ASN A 146 10.97 -14.39 7.92
CA ASN A 146 12.35 -13.88 7.95
C ASN A 146 12.61 -12.71 6.98
N PRO A 147 12.08 -12.68 5.74
CA PRO A 147 12.24 -11.52 4.85
C PRO A 147 11.53 -10.24 5.35
N PHE A 148 10.57 -10.40 6.26
CA PHE A 148 9.73 -9.34 6.80
C PHE A 148 10.12 -8.95 8.23
N ASP A 149 11.18 -9.54 8.78
CA ASP A 149 11.67 -9.26 10.13
C ASP A 149 11.96 -7.75 10.29
N PRO A 150 11.33 -7.05 11.25
CA PRO A 150 11.57 -5.63 11.50
C PRO A 150 13.04 -5.30 11.81
N ALA A 151 13.81 -6.27 12.30
CA ALA A 151 15.24 -6.12 12.60
C ALA A 151 16.09 -5.77 11.37
N ARG A 152 15.61 -6.04 10.15
CA ARG A 152 16.36 -5.78 8.90
C ARG A 152 16.75 -4.31 8.69
N PHE A 153 16.09 -3.37 9.38
CA PHE A 153 16.40 -1.95 9.34
C PHE A 153 16.85 -1.37 10.70
N THR A 154 17.04 -2.21 11.70
CA THR A 154 17.60 -1.76 12.99
C THR A 154 19.09 -2.08 13.01
N PRO A 155 19.96 -1.13 13.39
CA PRO A 155 21.30 -1.47 13.83
C PRO A 155 21.18 -2.53 14.93
N SER A 156 22.07 -3.52 14.97
CA SER A 156 22.02 -4.60 15.96
C SER A 156 22.09 -4.03 17.38
N ALA A 157 20.91 -3.73 17.95
CA ALA A 157 20.80 -3.34 19.34
C ALA A 157 21.06 -4.60 20.15
N SER A 158 22.18 -4.62 20.88
CA SER A 158 22.45 -5.61 21.91
C SER A 158 21.17 -5.86 22.72
N ARG A 159 20.71 -7.12 22.75
CA ARG A 159 19.46 -7.52 23.42
C ARG A 159 19.53 -7.12 24.90
N GLY A 160 19.03 -5.93 25.23
CA GLY A 160 18.92 -5.44 26.59
C GLY A 160 17.86 -6.27 27.30
N GLY A 161 18.28 -7.33 27.99
CA GLY A 161 17.41 -8.19 28.78
C GLY A 161 16.76 -7.36 29.89
N ARG A 162 15.52 -6.94 29.68
CA ARG A 162 14.69 -6.37 30.75
C ARG A 162 13.79 -7.47 31.28
N ALA A 163 14.38 -8.37 32.07
CA ALA A 163 13.64 -9.39 32.79
C ALA A 163 12.56 -8.74 33.68
N ARG A 164 11.34 -9.28 33.61
CA ARG A 164 10.27 -8.97 34.56
C ARG A 164 10.77 -9.25 35.98
N LYS A 165 10.70 -8.25 36.87
CA LYS A 165 10.64 -8.54 38.31
C LYS A 165 9.28 -9.22 38.56
N ARG A 166 9.34 -10.45 39.06
CA ARG A 166 8.20 -11.17 39.62
C ARG A 166 7.62 -10.42 40.81
#